data_AF-G0LCB4-F1
#
_entry.id   AF-G0LCB4-F1
#
_cell.length_a   1.000
_cell.length_b   1.000
_cell.length_c   1.000
_cell.angle_alpha   90.00
_cell.angle_beta   90.00
_cell.angle_gamma   90.00
#
_symmetry.space_group_name_H-M   'P 1'
#
loop_
_entity.id
_entity.type
_entity.pdbx_description
1 polymer ?
#
loop_
_entity_poly.entity_id
_entity_poly.type
_entity_poly.pdbx_seq_one_letter_code
_entity_poly.pdbx_strand_id
1 'polypeptide(L)'
;MKIPNLPTDNLYKFLSIFGLILFVFGTYLYNTKPNEIYLKVDDYNVKNQILKTNTEKDSIINLHQELINEKIKLNVLEEQINRDIKRLPKELKMYSVIAIIGLIMIGFGFFKWYFKTQYYNDKILKNESEKLKNNKEASIHKIQFEKEFEIYNQLWGDLVNMRNSTITLRPKLDIVNPKESETDRKKRKLEKFRQSFKKCLNTFENNKPFYSELVYEEIDNLIKLVKKEILEYNFETENDDEYWENAENNTLEIIRSTDKICKEMRKRIGLVSIKN
;
A
#
# COMPACT_ATOMS: atom_id res chain seq x y z
N MET A 1 40.06 6.21 8.29
CA MET A 1 39.29 5.81 7.09
C MET A 1 38.14 4.90 7.51
N LYS A 2 36.88 5.27 7.23
CA LYS A 2 35.76 4.33 7.37
C LYS A 2 35.86 3.36 6.20
N ILE A 3 36.27 2.12 6.47
CA ILE A 3 36.25 1.06 5.46
C ILE A 3 34.78 0.88 5.05
N PRO A 4 34.43 0.95 3.75
CA PRO A 4 33.07 0.74 3.32
C PRO A 4 32.63 -0.66 3.74
N ASN A 5 31.54 -0.76 4.49
CA ASN A 5 30.93 -2.04 4.81
C ASN A 5 30.47 -2.67 3.50
N LEU A 6 31.20 -3.68 3.03
CA LEU A 6 30.74 -4.54 1.95
C LEU A 6 29.34 -5.03 2.31
N PRO A 7 28.38 -5.04 1.36
CA PRO A 7 27.02 -5.51 1.63
C PRO A 7 27.10 -6.99 2.03
N THR A 8 27.08 -7.25 3.34
CA THR A 8 27.22 -8.60 3.91
C THR A 8 26.08 -9.53 3.52
N ASP A 9 24.98 -8.97 3.00
CA ASP A 9 23.85 -9.73 2.48
C ASP A 9 24.21 -10.58 1.25
N ASN A 10 25.21 -10.13 0.48
CA ASN A 10 25.66 -10.87 -0.70
C ASN A 10 26.51 -12.10 -0.33
N LEU A 11 27.18 -12.07 0.83
CA LEU A 11 28.10 -13.14 1.26
C LEU A 11 27.35 -14.43 1.61
N TYR A 12 26.24 -14.34 2.35
CA TYR A 12 25.48 -15.52 2.78
C TYR A 12 24.73 -16.17 1.62
N LYS A 13 24.18 -15.35 0.70
CA LYS A 13 23.57 -15.83 -0.55
C LYS A 13 24.60 -16.50 -1.43
N PHE A 14 25.77 -15.88 -1.61
CA PHE A 14 26.88 -16.47 -2.36
C PHE A 14 27.31 -17.81 -1.78
N LEU A 15 27.47 -17.91 -0.46
CA LEU A 15 27.83 -19.17 0.21
C LEU A 15 26.81 -20.28 -0.05
N SER A 16 25.52 -19.93 -0.05
CA SER A 16 24.42 -20.87 -0.30
C SER A 16 24.43 -21.36 -1.76
N ILE A 17 24.58 -20.42 -2.71
CA ILE A 17 24.63 -20.74 -4.14
C ILE A 17 25.87 -21.57 -4.48
N PHE A 18 27.03 -21.22 -3.90
CA PHE A 18 28.25 -21.99 -4.08
C PHE A 18 28.12 -23.41 -3.50
N GLY A 19 27.49 -23.55 -2.32
CA GLY A 19 27.14 -24.85 -1.75
C GLY A 19 26.24 -25.69 -2.67
N LEU A 20 25.24 -25.04 -3.29
CA LEU A 20 24.36 -25.69 -4.27
C LEU A 20 25.14 -26.20 -5.50
N ILE A 21 26.08 -25.42 -6.01
CA ILE A 21 26.94 -25.82 -7.12
C ILE A 21 27.77 -27.06 -6.75
N LEU A 22 28.39 -27.07 -5.57
CA LEU A 22 29.15 -28.24 -5.09
C LEU A 22 28.28 -29.48 -4.92
N PHE A 23 27.06 -29.31 -4.41
CA PHE A 23 26.11 -30.41 -4.24
C PHE A 23 25.72 -31.03 -5.58
N VAL A 24 25.33 -30.20 -6.56
CA VAL A 24 24.96 -30.64 -7.91
C VAL A 24 26.15 -31.32 -8.60
N PHE A 25 27.34 -30.70 -8.53
CA PHE A 25 28.54 -31.23 -9.16
C PHE A 25 29.00 -32.55 -8.53
N GLY A 26 29.03 -32.64 -7.19
CA GLY A 26 29.36 -33.88 -6.49
C GLY A 26 28.39 -35.01 -6.82
N THR A 27 27.10 -34.73 -6.85
CA THR A 27 26.07 -35.72 -7.21
C THR A 27 26.16 -36.13 -8.68
N TYR A 28 26.47 -35.20 -9.59
CA TYR A 28 26.68 -35.49 -11.00
C TYR A 28 27.87 -36.44 -11.21
N LEU A 29 29.02 -36.16 -10.58
CA LEU A 29 30.20 -37.03 -10.68
C LEU A 29 29.98 -38.41 -10.05
N TYR A 30 29.26 -38.45 -8.93
CA TYR A 30 28.89 -39.71 -8.26
C TYR A 30 28.10 -40.65 -9.17
N ASN A 31 27.18 -40.12 -9.99
CA ASN A 31 26.35 -40.93 -10.89
C ASN A 31 27.02 -41.23 -12.24
N THR A 32 27.82 -40.31 -12.78
CA THR A 32 28.39 -40.47 -14.14
C THR A 32 29.59 -41.39 -14.19
N LYS A 33 30.46 -41.39 -13.17
CA LYS A 33 31.70 -42.19 -13.16
C LYS A 33 31.47 -43.71 -13.15
N PRO A 34 30.56 -44.26 -12.33
CA PRO A 34 30.22 -45.69 -12.39
C PRO A 34 29.67 -46.09 -13.77
N ASN A 35 28.80 -45.26 -14.35
CA ASN A 35 28.20 -45.53 -15.66
C ASN A 35 29.27 -45.57 -16.78
N GLU A 36 30.26 -44.68 -16.72
CA GLU A 36 31.38 -44.68 -17.67
C GLU A 36 32.17 -46.00 -17.60
N ILE A 37 32.45 -46.51 -16.39
CA ILE A 37 33.17 -47.77 -16.18
C ILE A 37 32.31 -48.97 -16.63
N TYR A 38 31.02 -48.94 -16.31
CA TYR A 38 30.08 -49.99 -16.72
C TYR A 38 30.06 -50.15 -18.26
N LEU A 39 30.00 -49.05 -19.00
CA LEU A 39 30.05 -49.07 -20.46
C LEU A 39 31.39 -49.62 -21.01
N LYS A 40 32.52 -49.32 -20.35
CA LYS A 40 33.84 -49.89 -20.73
C LYS A 40 33.90 -51.40 -20.50
N VAL A 41 33.32 -51.89 -19.38
CA VAL A 41 33.25 -53.31 -19.06
C VAL A 41 32.39 -54.05 -20.08
N ASP A 42 31.24 -53.50 -20.45
CA ASP A 42 30.37 -54.09 -21.47
C ASP A 42 31.05 -54.13 -22.85
N ASP A 43 31.71 -53.06 -23.27
CA ASP A 43 32.49 -53.02 -24.53
C ASP A 43 33.62 -54.06 -24.53
N TYR A 44 34.35 -54.20 -23.42
CA TYR A 44 35.38 -55.23 -23.26
C TYR A 44 34.78 -56.64 -23.39
N ASN A 45 33.65 -56.91 -22.72
CA ASN A 45 32.99 -58.23 -22.75
C ASN A 45 32.54 -58.60 -24.16
N VAL A 46 31.93 -57.66 -24.88
CA VAL A 46 31.48 -57.86 -26.27
C VAL A 46 32.67 -58.15 -27.19
N LYS A 47 33.73 -57.33 -27.13
CA LYS A 47 34.94 -57.53 -27.96
C LYS A 47 35.63 -58.85 -27.65
N ASN A 48 35.71 -59.24 -26.37
CA ASN A 48 36.28 -60.51 -25.97
C ASN A 48 35.45 -61.71 -26.48
N GLN A 49 34.11 -61.60 -26.51
CA GLN A 49 33.24 -62.63 -27.08
C GLN A 49 33.39 -62.76 -28.61
N ILE A 50 33.52 -61.64 -29.33
CA ILE A 50 33.79 -61.63 -30.77
C ILE A 50 35.14 -62.31 -31.05
N LEU A 51 36.19 -61.94 -30.30
CA LEU A 51 37.53 -62.52 -30.48
C LEU A 51 37.54 -64.04 -30.26
N LYS A 52 36.82 -64.53 -29.23
CA LYS A 52 36.67 -65.97 -28.97
C LYS A 52 35.97 -66.69 -30.13
N THR A 53 34.92 -66.10 -30.69
CA THR A 53 34.18 -66.68 -31.81
C THR A 53 35.02 -66.73 -33.10
N ASN A 54 35.86 -65.73 -33.35
CA ASN A 54 36.74 -65.70 -34.53
C ASN A 54 37.93 -66.66 -34.38
N THR A 55 38.50 -66.79 -33.19
CA THR A 55 39.60 -67.76 -32.95
C THR A 55 39.17 -69.22 -33.15
N GLU A 56 37.89 -69.55 -32.96
CA GLU A 56 37.35 -70.89 -33.23
C GLU A 56 37.14 -71.19 -34.73
N LYS A 57 37.11 -70.17 -35.60
CA LYS A 57 36.72 -70.32 -37.02
C LYS A 57 37.89 -70.37 -38.01
N ASP A 58 39.10 -69.96 -37.65
CA ASP A 58 40.10 -69.56 -38.66
C ASP A 58 41.38 -70.42 -38.73
N SER A 59 41.76 -70.76 -39.98
CA SER A 59 42.94 -71.56 -40.35
C SER A 59 43.90 -70.85 -41.33
N ILE A 60 43.91 -69.50 -41.40
CA ILE A 60 44.69 -68.72 -42.38
C ILE A 60 45.74 -67.81 -41.69
N ILE A 61 46.99 -67.89 -42.15
CA ILE A 61 48.18 -67.25 -41.54
C ILE A 61 48.08 -65.71 -41.41
N ASN A 62 47.50 -65.01 -42.39
CA ASN A 62 47.41 -63.54 -42.35
C ASN A 62 46.42 -63.03 -41.27
N LEU A 63 45.43 -63.84 -40.91
CA LEU A 63 44.47 -63.49 -39.87
C LEU A 63 45.06 -63.63 -38.45
N HIS A 64 46.09 -64.47 -38.31
CA HIS A 64 46.75 -64.71 -37.04
C HIS A 64 47.41 -63.44 -36.48
N GLN A 65 48.03 -62.62 -37.34
CA GLN A 65 48.70 -61.39 -36.91
C GLN A 65 47.70 -60.31 -36.43
N GLU A 66 46.53 -60.23 -37.06
CA GLU A 66 45.46 -59.30 -36.68
C GLU A 66 44.85 -59.68 -35.32
N LEU A 67 44.61 -60.99 -35.09
CA LEU A 67 44.13 -61.53 -33.82
C LEU A 67 45.10 -61.25 -32.67
N ILE A 68 46.42 -61.34 -32.91
CA ILE A 68 47.44 -61.00 -31.90
C ILE A 68 47.34 -59.53 -31.50
N ASN A 69 47.21 -58.62 -32.48
CA ASN A 69 47.09 -57.19 -32.23
C ASN A 69 45.80 -56.84 -31.47
N GLU A 70 44.68 -57.49 -31.80
CA GLU A 70 43.41 -57.29 -31.10
C GLU A 70 43.47 -57.79 -29.65
N LYS A 71 44.12 -58.93 -29.40
CA LYS A 71 44.35 -59.46 -28.05
C LYS A 71 45.20 -58.52 -27.19
N ILE A 72 46.25 -57.92 -27.77
CA ILE A 72 47.06 -56.91 -27.07
C ILE A 72 46.20 -55.70 -26.67
N LYS A 73 45.35 -55.20 -27.58
CA LYS A 73 44.42 -54.09 -27.28
C LYS A 73 43.44 -54.44 -26.16
N LEU A 74 42.91 -55.67 -26.15
CA LEU A 74 42.02 -56.15 -25.08
C LEU A 74 42.71 -56.21 -23.72
N ASN A 75 43.94 -56.73 -23.67
CA ASN A 75 44.71 -56.77 -22.42
C ASN A 75 44.95 -55.36 -21.86
N VAL A 76 45.30 -54.39 -22.72
CA VAL A 76 45.48 -52.99 -22.31
C VAL A 76 44.16 -52.39 -21.79
N LEU A 77 43.03 -52.69 -22.44
CA LEU A 77 41.71 -52.24 -22.00
C LEU A 77 41.32 -52.86 -20.65
N GLU A 78 41.59 -54.15 -20.45
CA GLU A 78 41.37 -54.85 -19.17
C GLU A 78 42.18 -54.24 -18.03
N GLU A 79 43.46 -53.94 -18.26
CA GLU A 79 44.31 -53.26 -17.28
C GLU A 79 43.80 -51.85 -16.95
N GLN A 80 43.26 -51.12 -17.92
CA GLN A 80 42.62 -49.81 -17.68
C GLN A 80 41.36 -49.97 -16.81
N ILE A 81 40.48 -50.90 -17.17
CA ILE A 81 39.25 -51.21 -16.42
C ILE A 81 39.59 -51.59 -14.97
N ASN A 82 40.54 -52.49 -14.77
CA ASN A 82 40.94 -52.94 -13.43
C ASN A 82 41.53 -51.80 -12.57
N ARG A 83 42.27 -50.87 -13.18
CA ARG A 83 42.75 -49.67 -12.50
C ARG A 83 41.62 -48.72 -12.13
N ASP A 84 40.68 -48.48 -13.04
CA ASP A 84 39.53 -47.60 -12.83
C ASP A 84 38.60 -48.16 -11.75
N ILE A 85 38.28 -49.46 -11.79
CA ILE A 85 37.48 -50.16 -10.76
C ILE A 85 38.15 -50.04 -9.38
N LYS A 86 39.47 -50.20 -9.30
CA LYS A 86 40.21 -50.10 -8.04
C LYS A 86 40.17 -48.69 -7.44
N ARG A 87 40.07 -47.63 -8.28
CA ARG A 87 40.01 -46.23 -7.84
C ARG A 87 38.59 -45.77 -7.52
N LEU A 88 37.59 -46.34 -8.20
CA LEU A 88 36.19 -45.97 -8.08
C LEU A 88 35.67 -45.78 -6.65
N PRO A 89 35.87 -46.70 -5.68
CA PRO A 89 35.33 -46.49 -4.32
C PRO A 89 35.92 -45.27 -3.62
N LYS A 90 37.19 -44.94 -3.87
CA LYS A 90 37.84 -43.75 -3.32
C LYS A 90 37.28 -42.48 -3.94
N GLU A 91 37.08 -42.49 -5.26
CA GLU A 91 36.49 -41.36 -6.00
C GLU A 91 35.04 -41.11 -5.58
N LEU A 92 34.20 -42.15 -5.48
CA LEU A 92 32.82 -42.03 -5.00
C LEU A 92 32.73 -41.49 -3.57
N LYS A 93 33.64 -41.93 -2.69
CA LYS A 93 33.76 -41.38 -1.33
C LYS A 93 34.13 -39.89 -1.36
N MET A 94 35.02 -39.47 -2.26
CA MET A 94 35.38 -38.06 -2.41
C MET A 94 34.19 -37.23 -2.93
N TYR A 95 33.45 -37.72 -3.94
CA TYR A 95 32.30 -37.01 -4.49
C TYR A 95 31.15 -36.86 -3.49
N SER A 96 30.88 -37.90 -2.69
CA SER A 96 29.88 -37.83 -1.62
C SER A 96 30.28 -36.83 -0.52
N VAL A 97 31.57 -36.74 -0.16
CA VAL A 97 32.07 -35.71 0.76
C VAL A 97 31.86 -34.30 0.20
N ILE A 98 32.16 -34.07 -1.08
CA ILE A 98 31.92 -32.77 -1.73
C ILE A 98 30.43 -32.41 -1.69
N ALA A 99 29.55 -33.37 -1.98
CA ALA A 99 28.11 -33.15 -1.94
C ALA A 99 27.61 -32.80 -0.52
N ILE A 100 28.10 -33.50 0.50
CA ILE A 100 27.76 -33.23 1.91
C ILE A 100 28.24 -31.83 2.33
N ILE A 101 29.47 -31.45 1.96
CA ILE A 101 29.99 -30.09 2.21
C ILE A 101 29.08 -29.05 1.55
N GLY A 102 28.67 -29.28 0.29
CA GLY A 102 27.72 -28.43 -0.41
C GLY A 102 26.41 -28.23 0.36
N LEU A 103 25.80 -29.32 0.85
CA LEU A 103 24.57 -29.26 1.66
C LEU A 103 24.74 -28.46 2.95
N ILE A 104 25.86 -28.64 3.66
CA ILE A 104 26.15 -27.89 4.89
C ILE A 104 26.28 -26.39 4.57
N MET A 105 26.94 -26.02 3.48
CA MET A 105 27.09 -24.63 3.05
C MET A 105 25.75 -23.98 2.69
N ILE A 106 24.86 -24.72 2.02
CA ILE A 106 23.48 -24.27 1.72
C ILE A 106 22.74 -23.96 3.03
N GLY A 107 22.70 -24.93 3.95
CA GLY A 107 21.98 -24.78 5.21
C GLY A 107 22.53 -23.63 6.05
N PHE A 108 23.85 -23.54 6.19
CA PHE A 108 24.50 -22.47 6.95
C PHE A 108 24.32 -21.10 6.31
N GLY A 109 24.44 -21.01 4.98
CA GLY A 109 24.27 -19.78 4.23
C GLY A 109 22.85 -19.22 4.39
N PHE A 110 21.82 -20.05 4.16
CA PHE A 110 20.43 -19.60 4.34
C PHE A 110 20.09 -19.27 5.79
N PHE A 111 20.58 -20.06 6.75
CA PHE A 111 20.38 -19.78 8.17
C PHE A 111 20.95 -18.41 8.55
N LYS A 112 22.21 -18.12 8.20
CA LYS A 112 22.83 -16.83 8.49
C LYS A 112 22.16 -15.69 7.74
N TRP A 113 21.78 -15.90 6.48
CA TRP A 113 21.07 -14.90 5.69
C TRP A 113 19.75 -14.50 6.35
N TYR A 114 18.96 -15.49 6.79
CA TYR A 114 17.67 -15.25 7.41
C TYR A 114 17.80 -14.44 8.72
N PHE A 115 18.61 -14.93 9.66
CA PHE A 115 18.71 -14.33 10.99
C PHE A 115 19.44 -12.98 11.00
N LYS A 116 20.44 -12.80 10.12
CA LYS A 116 21.27 -11.60 10.14
C LYS A 116 20.79 -10.50 9.21
N THR A 117 20.17 -10.85 8.08
CA THR A 117 19.68 -9.84 7.13
C THR A 117 18.16 -9.84 7.04
N GLN A 118 17.55 -10.97 6.67
CA GLN A 118 16.13 -10.99 6.28
C GLN A 118 15.21 -10.50 7.40
N TYR A 119 15.42 -10.99 8.63
CA TYR A 119 14.64 -10.58 9.80
C TYR A 119 14.60 -9.05 10.00
N TYR A 120 15.75 -8.38 9.83
CA TYR A 120 15.84 -6.93 10.01
C TYR A 120 15.24 -6.17 8.84
N ASN A 121 15.44 -6.64 7.61
CA ASN A 121 14.80 -6.05 6.43
C ASN A 121 13.28 -6.12 6.53
N ASP A 122 12.74 -7.26 6.95
CA ASP A 122 11.30 -7.44 7.15
C ASP A 122 10.77 -6.49 8.24
N LYS A 123 11.53 -6.29 9.32
CA LYS A 123 11.18 -5.33 10.38
C LYS A 123 11.21 -3.87 9.89
N ILE A 124 12.19 -3.50 9.06
CA ILE A 124 12.28 -2.17 8.45
C ILE A 124 11.08 -1.94 7.52
N LEU A 125 10.78 -2.91 6.67
CA LEU A 125 9.66 -2.85 5.72
C LEU A 125 8.32 -2.68 6.46
N LYS A 126 8.14 -3.42 7.57
CA LYS A 126 6.95 -3.27 8.43
C LYS A 126 6.85 -1.85 9.00
N ASN A 127 7.91 -1.35 9.62
CA ASN A 127 7.92 0.00 10.17
C ASN A 127 7.68 1.09 9.11
N GLU A 128 8.19 0.91 7.89
CA GLU A 128 7.98 1.83 6.78
C GLU A 128 6.52 1.82 6.30
N SER A 129 5.91 0.64 6.17
CA SER A 129 4.49 0.53 5.83
C SER A 129 3.57 1.16 6.88
N GLU A 130 3.88 1.00 8.17
CA GLU A 130 3.15 1.66 9.27
C GLU A 130 3.31 3.19 9.20
N LYS A 131 4.53 3.70 8.95
CA LYS A 131 4.75 5.14 8.75
C LYS A 131 3.96 5.69 7.56
N LEU A 132 3.93 4.97 6.45
CA LEU A 132 3.17 5.39 5.26
C LEU A 132 1.67 5.42 5.54
N LYS A 133 1.15 4.44 6.28
CA LYS A 133 -0.25 4.42 6.71
C LYS A 133 -0.58 5.62 7.60
N ASN A 134 0.24 5.88 8.61
CA ASN A 134 0.04 7.02 9.51
C ASN A 134 0.13 8.36 8.77
N ASN A 135 1.08 8.51 7.84
CA ASN A 135 1.19 9.71 7.01
C ASN A 135 -0.02 9.91 6.09
N LYS A 136 -0.57 8.83 5.54
CA LYS A 136 -1.80 8.88 4.74
C LYS A 136 -2.99 9.31 5.59
N GLU A 137 -3.16 8.74 6.77
CA GLU A 137 -4.22 9.12 7.72
C GLU A 137 -4.10 10.60 8.11
N ALA A 138 -2.90 11.07 8.46
CA ALA A 138 -2.65 12.49 8.75
C ALA A 138 -2.98 13.40 7.57
N SER A 139 -2.63 12.99 6.34
CA SER A 139 -2.96 13.74 5.12
C SER A 139 -4.46 13.81 4.87
N ILE A 140 -5.19 12.71 5.05
CA ILE A 140 -6.66 12.66 4.93
C ILE A 140 -7.31 13.60 5.95
N HIS A 141 -6.89 13.53 7.22
CA HIS A 141 -7.42 14.42 8.27
C HIS A 141 -7.14 15.90 7.95
N LYS A 142 -5.96 16.21 7.43
CA LYS A 142 -5.61 17.57 7.00
C LYS A 142 -6.51 18.06 5.86
N ILE A 143 -6.68 17.25 4.81
CA ILE A 143 -7.52 17.60 3.65
C ILE A 143 -8.99 17.77 4.08
N GLN A 144 -9.50 16.88 4.92
CA GLN A 144 -10.84 16.99 5.46
C GLN A 144 -11.00 18.29 6.25
N PHE A 145 -10.05 18.61 7.13
CA PHE A 145 -10.08 19.84 7.92
C PHE A 145 -10.03 21.10 7.04
N GLU A 146 -9.14 21.13 6.04
CA GLU A 146 -9.06 22.25 5.08
C GLU A 146 -10.40 22.46 4.38
N LYS A 147 -11.07 21.37 3.98
CA LYS A 147 -12.39 21.44 3.35
C LYS A 147 -13.47 21.91 4.32
N GLU A 148 -13.52 21.38 5.54
CA GLU A 148 -14.46 21.83 6.58
C GLU A 148 -14.26 23.33 6.87
N PHE A 149 -13.02 23.80 6.99
CA PHE A 149 -12.70 25.21 7.24
C PHE A 149 -13.16 26.13 6.11
N GLU A 150 -12.92 25.74 4.85
CA GLU A 150 -13.37 26.48 3.67
C GLU A 150 -14.91 26.61 3.66
N ILE A 151 -15.60 25.50 3.91
CA ILE A 151 -17.07 25.45 3.97
C ILE A 151 -17.58 26.36 5.11
N TYR A 152 -17.00 26.27 6.31
CA TYR A 152 -17.42 27.11 7.44
C TYR A 152 -17.18 28.60 7.16
N ASN A 153 -16.07 28.95 6.52
CA ASN A 153 -15.79 30.34 6.16
C ASN A 153 -16.83 30.91 5.18
N GLN A 154 -17.17 30.14 4.14
CA GLN A 154 -18.21 30.54 3.19
C GLN A 154 -19.60 30.62 3.85
N LEU A 155 -19.97 29.57 4.58
CA LEU A 155 -21.26 29.47 5.25
C LEU A 155 -21.46 30.59 6.29
N TRP A 156 -20.43 30.93 7.07
CA TRP A 156 -20.51 32.02 8.04
C TRP A 156 -20.86 33.36 7.39
N GLY A 157 -20.22 33.67 6.25
CA GLY A 157 -20.55 34.86 5.47
C GLY A 157 -22.02 34.86 5.02
N ASP A 158 -22.53 33.72 4.56
CA ASP A 158 -23.92 33.59 4.12
C ASP A 158 -24.93 33.67 5.29
N LEU A 159 -24.62 33.07 6.44
CA LEU A 159 -25.41 33.14 7.66
C LEU A 159 -25.53 34.58 8.18
N VAL A 160 -24.43 35.32 8.22
CA VAL A 160 -24.43 36.73 8.64
C VAL A 160 -25.26 37.59 7.69
N ASN A 161 -25.14 37.35 6.37
CA ASN A 161 -25.93 38.07 5.38
C ASN A 161 -27.43 37.78 5.51
N MET A 162 -27.80 36.51 5.72
CA MET A 162 -29.18 36.08 5.96
C MET A 162 -29.73 36.70 7.25
N ARG A 163 -28.97 36.66 8.34
CA ARG A 163 -29.35 37.30 9.61
C ARG A 163 -29.60 38.78 9.42
N ASN A 164 -28.65 39.50 8.83
CA ASN A 164 -28.74 40.95 8.68
C ASN A 164 -29.94 41.34 7.79
N SER A 165 -30.19 40.61 6.69
CA SER A 165 -31.34 40.87 5.82
C SER A 165 -32.67 40.59 6.52
N THR A 166 -32.72 39.57 7.37
CA THR A 166 -33.89 39.24 8.21
C THR A 166 -34.20 40.37 9.19
N ILE A 167 -33.20 40.88 9.91
CA ILE A 167 -33.37 42.01 10.85
C ILE A 167 -33.84 43.27 10.12
N THR A 168 -33.46 43.47 8.84
CA THR A 168 -33.91 44.62 8.06
C THR A 168 -35.36 44.55 7.57
N LEU A 169 -36.06 43.43 7.78
CA LEU A 169 -37.49 43.32 7.47
C LEU A 169 -38.30 44.30 8.35
N ARG A 170 -38.05 44.27 9.66
CA ARG A 170 -38.72 45.11 10.68
C ARG A 170 -37.73 45.98 11.47
N PRO A 171 -37.07 46.98 10.84
CA PRO A 171 -36.08 47.80 11.53
C PRO A 171 -36.77 48.81 12.46
N LYS A 172 -36.24 48.99 13.68
CA LYS A 172 -36.70 50.03 14.62
C LYS A 172 -36.57 51.45 14.05
N LEU A 173 -35.60 51.67 13.17
CA LEU A 173 -35.39 52.92 12.44
C LEU A 173 -35.14 52.58 10.96
N ASP A 174 -36.09 52.96 10.10
CA ASP A 174 -35.98 52.78 8.64
C ASP A 174 -35.74 54.11 7.94
N ILE A 175 -34.86 54.11 6.94
CA ILE A 175 -34.68 55.26 6.05
C ILE A 175 -35.59 55.04 4.85
N VAL A 176 -36.70 55.77 4.83
CA VAL A 176 -37.73 55.63 3.79
C VAL A 176 -37.53 56.69 2.72
N ASN A 177 -37.51 56.26 1.45
CA ASN A 177 -37.55 57.20 0.33
C ASN A 177 -38.99 57.74 0.20
N PRO A 178 -39.23 59.06 0.25
CA PRO A 178 -40.57 59.64 0.14
C PRO A 178 -41.32 59.29 -1.16
N LYS A 179 -40.62 58.79 -2.19
CA LYS A 179 -41.20 58.38 -3.48
C LYS A 179 -41.52 56.88 -3.57
N GLU A 180 -41.14 56.06 -2.58
CA GLU A 180 -41.35 54.61 -2.59
C GLU A 180 -42.67 54.26 -1.90
N SER A 181 -43.51 53.45 -2.55
CA SER A 181 -44.73 52.94 -1.93
C SER A 181 -44.41 51.88 -0.87
N GLU A 182 -45.28 51.71 0.12
CA GLU A 182 -45.07 50.71 1.19
C GLU A 182 -45.01 49.28 0.64
N THR A 183 -45.80 48.98 -0.39
CA THR A 183 -45.82 47.67 -1.06
C THR A 183 -44.52 47.41 -1.82
N ASP A 184 -43.99 48.42 -2.53
CA ASP A 184 -42.69 48.32 -3.22
C ASP A 184 -41.54 48.16 -2.21
N ARG A 185 -41.58 48.88 -1.10
CA ARG A 185 -40.62 48.75 0.02
C ARG A 185 -40.64 47.34 0.60
N LYS A 186 -41.83 46.81 0.89
CA LYS A 186 -42.02 45.44 1.41
C LYS A 186 -41.45 44.41 0.43
N LYS A 187 -41.79 44.53 -0.85
CA LYS A 187 -41.30 43.66 -1.93
C LYS A 187 -39.77 43.70 -2.07
N ARG A 188 -39.16 44.90 -2.03
CA ARG A 188 -37.70 45.08 -2.11
C ARG A 188 -36.97 44.40 -0.94
N LYS A 189 -37.47 44.59 0.30
CA LYS A 189 -36.89 43.95 1.49
C LYS A 189 -37.00 42.43 1.42
N LEU A 190 -38.18 41.91 1.04
CA LEU A 190 -38.40 40.47 0.85
C LEU A 190 -37.49 39.89 -0.23
N GLU A 191 -37.27 40.61 -1.32
CA GLU A 191 -36.38 40.14 -2.39
C GLU A 191 -34.91 40.07 -1.94
N LYS A 192 -34.43 41.11 -1.24
CA LYS A 192 -33.09 41.10 -0.63
C LYS A 192 -32.93 39.93 0.34
N PHE A 193 -33.94 39.72 1.18
CA PHE A 193 -33.97 38.58 2.10
C PHE A 193 -33.91 37.24 1.33
N ARG A 194 -34.81 37.02 0.35
CA ARG A 194 -34.89 35.78 -0.43
C ARG A 194 -33.57 35.40 -1.09
N GLN A 195 -32.87 36.39 -1.65
CA GLN A 195 -31.57 36.18 -2.26
C GLN A 195 -30.54 35.68 -1.24
N SER A 196 -30.45 36.34 -0.08
CA SER A 196 -29.52 35.93 0.99
C SER A 196 -29.89 34.57 1.61
N PHE A 197 -31.18 34.30 1.81
CA PHE A 197 -31.69 33.05 2.35
C PHE A 197 -31.43 31.88 1.40
N LYS A 198 -31.77 32.04 0.12
CA LYS A 198 -31.52 31.01 -0.91
C LYS A 198 -30.03 30.68 -0.99
N LYS A 199 -29.16 31.70 -0.95
CA LYS A 199 -27.72 31.50 -0.98
C LYS A 199 -27.24 30.72 0.25
N CYS A 200 -27.66 31.13 1.46
CA CYS A 200 -27.32 30.44 2.69
C CYS A 200 -27.83 29.00 2.71
N LEU A 201 -29.07 28.76 2.31
CA LEU A 201 -29.67 27.43 2.26
C LEU A 201 -28.95 26.53 1.25
N ASN A 202 -28.58 27.05 0.08
CA ASN A 202 -27.79 26.30 -0.90
C ASN A 202 -26.41 25.94 -0.35
N THR A 203 -25.70 26.88 0.27
CA THR A 203 -24.41 26.61 0.90
C THR A 203 -24.55 25.57 2.02
N PHE A 204 -25.61 25.64 2.81
CA PHE A 204 -25.93 24.67 3.85
C PHE A 204 -26.19 23.27 3.25
N GLU A 205 -27.24 23.11 2.44
CA GLU A 205 -27.65 21.79 1.94
C GLU A 205 -26.56 21.10 1.09
N ASN A 206 -25.85 21.84 0.24
CA ASN A 206 -24.82 21.27 -0.63
C ASN A 206 -23.60 20.75 0.13
N ASN A 207 -23.40 21.17 1.38
CA ASN A 207 -22.25 20.80 2.20
C ASN A 207 -22.65 20.04 3.47
N LYS A 208 -23.88 19.52 3.53
CA LYS A 208 -24.44 18.80 4.68
C LYS A 208 -23.52 17.72 5.29
N PRO A 209 -22.79 16.89 4.51
CA PRO A 209 -21.91 15.86 5.06
C PRO A 209 -20.70 16.37 5.87
N PHE A 210 -20.35 17.65 5.74
CA PHE A 210 -19.14 18.23 6.35
C PHE A 210 -19.41 18.95 7.68
N TYR A 211 -20.68 19.07 8.07
CA TYR A 211 -21.03 19.70 9.33
C TYR A 211 -20.99 18.70 10.47
N SER A 212 -20.43 19.12 11.60
CA SER A 212 -20.67 18.40 12.86
C SER A 212 -22.15 18.46 13.21
N GLU A 213 -22.67 17.42 13.85
CA GLU A 213 -24.06 17.29 14.28
C GLU A 213 -24.56 18.55 15.03
N LEU A 214 -23.80 19.04 16.01
CA LEU A 214 -24.15 20.25 16.76
C LEU A 214 -24.27 21.50 15.88
N VAL A 215 -23.35 21.69 14.93
CA VAL A 215 -23.42 22.84 13.99
C VAL A 215 -24.63 22.69 13.07
N TYR A 216 -24.89 21.48 12.58
CA TYR A 216 -26.04 21.19 11.73
C TYR A 216 -27.38 21.51 12.41
N GLU A 217 -27.57 21.00 13.64
CA GLU A 217 -28.80 21.21 14.42
C GLU A 217 -29.05 22.70 14.70
N GLU A 218 -28.01 23.44 15.09
CA GLU A 218 -28.15 24.86 15.37
C GLU A 218 -28.48 25.69 14.13
N ILE A 219 -27.90 25.35 12.96
CA ILE A 219 -28.25 26.02 11.70
C ILE A 219 -29.69 25.68 11.28
N ASP A 220 -30.11 24.42 11.44
CA ASP A 220 -31.49 24.01 11.13
C ASP A 220 -32.50 24.77 12.01
N ASN A 221 -32.19 24.94 13.29
CA ASN A 221 -33.00 25.73 14.22
C ASN A 221 -33.04 27.22 13.81
N LEU A 222 -31.90 27.81 13.43
CA LEU A 222 -31.86 29.17 12.91
C LEU A 222 -32.72 29.33 11.65
N ILE A 223 -32.64 28.37 10.72
CA ILE A 223 -33.46 28.39 9.49
C ILE A 223 -34.95 28.36 9.83
N LYS A 224 -35.38 27.59 10.84
CA LYS A 224 -36.78 27.57 11.31
C LYS A 224 -37.20 28.92 11.88
N LEU A 225 -36.37 29.54 12.73
CA LEU A 225 -36.64 30.87 13.30
C LEU A 225 -36.78 31.93 12.21
N VAL A 226 -35.86 31.93 11.25
CA VAL A 226 -35.89 32.86 10.11
C VAL A 226 -37.12 32.62 9.24
N LYS A 227 -37.51 31.36 8.99
CA LYS A 227 -38.76 31.04 8.27
C LYS A 227 -39.99 31.59 8.97
N LYS A 228 -40.07 31.44 10.30
CA LYS A 228 -41.15 31.97 11.12
C LYS A 228 -41.25 33.49 10.98
N GLU A 229 -40.14 34.21 11.13
CA GLU A 229 -40.06 35.67 11.02
C GLU A 229 -40.59 36.20 9.67
N ILE A 230 -40.26 35.54 8.57
CA ILE A 230 -40.73 35.97 7.23
C ILE A 230 -42.24 35.73 7.09
N LEU A 231 -42.75 34.63 7.63
CA LEU A 231 -44.17 34.32 7.55
C LEU A 231 -44.97 35.39 8.29
N GLU A 232 -44.57 35.73 9.51
CA GLU A 232 -45.15 36.82 10.30
C GLU A 232 -45.10 38.15 9.52
N TYR A 233 -43.91 38.56 9.07
CA TYR A 233 -43.76 39.79 8.28
C TYR A 233 -44.59 39.81 6.98
N ASN A 234 -44.82 38.67 6.33
CA ASN A 234 -45.56 38.60 5.09
C ASN A 234 -47.08 38.66 5.30
N PHE A 235 -47.60 38.03 6.36
CA PHE A 235 -49.04 37.88 6.62
C PHE A 235 -49.63 38.87 7.64
N GLU A 236 -48.83 39.49 8.50
CA GLU A 236 -49.31 40.50 9.45
C GLU A 236 -49.69 41.80 8.73
N THR A 237 -50.87 42.31 9.07
CA THR A 237 -51.50 43.49 8.45
C THR A 237 -51.52 44.71 9.37
N GLU A 238 -51.30 44.54 10.67
CA GLU A 238 -51.35 45.61 11.67
C GLU A 238 -49.99 45.75 12.36
N ASN A 239 -49.47 46.98 12.42
CA ASN A 239 -48.19 47.30 13.07
C ASN A 239 -48.45 47.80 14.51
N ASP A 240 -49.10 46.97 15.32
CA ASP A 240 -49.38 47.27 16.73
C ASP A 240 -48.15 47.07 17.63
N ASP A 241 -48.30 47.34 18.93
CA ASP A 241 -47.19 47.19 19.89
C ASP A 241 -46.73 45.72 19.99
N GLU A 242 -47.66 44.76 19.89
CA GLU A 242 -47.37 43.31 19.92
C GLU A 242 -46.51 42.88 18.73
N TYR A 243 -46.79 43.40 17.53
CA TYR A 243 -45.98 43.19 16.33
C TYR A 243 -44.51 43.59 16.53
N TRP A 244 -44.26 44.76 17.13
CA TRP A 244 -42.89 45.25 17.36
C TRP A 244 -42.17 44.51 18.48
N GLU A 245 -42.88 44.11 19.53
CA GLU A 245 -42.34 43.28 20.60
C GLU A 245 -41.93 41.89 20.08
N ASN A 246 -42.78 41.26 19.26
CA ASN A 246 -42.48 39.99 18.61
C ASN A 246 -41.28 40.10 17.66
N ALA A 247 -41.19 41.18 16.87
CA ALA A 247 -40.06 41.44 15.99
C ALA A 247 -38.73 41.57 16.75
N GLU A 248 -38.74 42.25 17.89
CA GLU A 248 -37.56 42.39 18.76
C GLU A 248 -37.15 41.05 19.37
N ASN A 249 -38.10 40.28 19.90
CA ASN A 249 -37.85 38.96 20.48
C ASN A 249 -37.26 38.01 19.43
N ASN A 250 -37.88 37.90 18.26
CA ASN A 250 -37.37 37.07 17.16
C ASN A 250 -35.96 37.51 16.72
N THR A 251 -35.71 38.83 16.64
CA THR A 251 -34.38 39.37 16.31
C THR A 251 -33.33 38.93 17.33
N LEU A 252 -33.63 39.03 18.63
CA LEU A 252 -32.73 38.59 19.70
C LEU A 252 -32.46 37.09 19.64
N GLU A 253 -33.49 36.27 19.39
CA GLU A 253 -33.34 34.82 19.24
C GLU A 253 -32.48 34.46 18.03
N ILE A 254 -32.70 35.08 16.88
CA ILE A 254 -31.92 34.91 15.66
C ILE A 254 -30.45 35.27 15.90
N ILE A 255 -30.17 36.40 16.60
CA ILE A 255 -28.81 36.80 16.95
C ILE A 255 -28.16 35.77 17.87
N ARG A 256 -28.85 35.37 18.95
CA ARG A 256 -28.34 34.37 19.91
C ARG A 256 -28.05 33.03 19.25
N SER A 257 -28.93 32.56 18.38
CA SER A 257 -28.74 31.34 17.60
C SER A 257 -27.54 31.45 16.67
N THR A 258 -27.39 32.58 15.96
CA THR A 258 -26.22 32.84 15.11
C THR A 258 -24.90 32.84 15.90
N ASP A 259 -24.88 33.44 17.09
CA ASP A 259 -23.69 33.45 17.95
C ASP A 259 -23.38 32.07 18.52
N LYS A 260 -24.41 31.26 18.80
CA LYS A 260 -24.25 29.86 19.22
C LYS A 260 -23.63 29.03 18.10
N ILE A 261 -24.09 29.18 16.86
CA ILE A 261 -23.46 28.55 15.68
C ILE A 261 -21.98 28.95 15.58
N CYS A 262 -21.66 30.24 15.75
CA CYS A 262 -20.27 30.71 15.73
C CYS A 262 -19.41 30.02 16.81
N LYS A 263 -19.94 29.87 18.03
CA LYS A 263 -19.26 29.17 19.12
C LYS A 263 -19.02 27.69 18.80
N GLU A 264 -20.02 27.00 18.25
CA GLU A 264 -19.86 25.58 17.88
C GLU A 264 -18.89 25.38 16.72
N MET A 265 -18.92 26.25 15.70
CA MET A 265 -17.91 26.26 14.63
C MET A 265 -16.51 26.48 15.18
N ARG A 266 -16.33 27.46 16.09
CA ARG A 266 -15.04 27.72 16.74
C ARG A 266 -14.57 26.56 17.60
N LYS A 267 -15.46 25.90 18.34
CA LYS A 267 -15.12 24.68 19.09
C LYS A 267 -14.69 23.56 18.15
N ARG A 268 -15.40 23.32 17.05
CA ARG A 268 -15.04 22.31 16.05
C ARG A 268 -13.65 22.58 15.47
N ILE A 269 -13.37 23.83 15.09
CA ILE A 269 -12.06 24.24 14.55
C ILE A 269 -10.97 24.17 15.65
N GLY A 270 -11.30 24.59 16.88
CA GLY A 270 -10.37 24.64 18.01
C GLY A 270 -10.03 23.28 18.62
N LEU A 271 -10.94 22.29 18.58
CA LEU A 271 -10.66 20.91 19.00
C LEU A 271 -9.58 20.24 18.14
N VAL A 272 -9.23 20.82 16.99
CA VAL A 272 -8.14 20.37 16.11
C VAL A 272 -6.77 20.91 16.56
N SER A 273 -6.70 21.85 17.53
CA SER A 273 -5.43 22.24 18.15
C SER A 273 -4.95 21.17 19.16
N ILE A 274 -4.33 20.14 18.61
CA ILE A 274 -3.26 19.27 19.14
C ILE A 274 -3.19 19.18 20.67
N LYS A 275 -3.56 18.00 21.22
CA LYS A 275 -2.89 17.46 22.41
C LYS A 275 -1.41 17.29 22.06
N ASN A 276 -0.58 18.23 22.53
CA ASN A 276 0.87 18.04 22.55
C ASN A 276 1.24 16.93 23.53
#